data_AF-A0A6M8V428-F1
#
_entry.id   AF-A0A6M8V428-F1
#
_cell.length_a   1.000
_cell.length_b   1.000
_cell.length_c   1.000
_cell.angle_alpha   90.00
_cell.angle_beta   90.00
_cell.angle_gamma   90.00
#
_symmetry.space_group_name_H-M   'P 1'
#
loop_
_entity.id
_entity.type
_entity.pdbx_description
1 polymer ?
#
loop_
_entity_poly.entity_id
_entity_poly.type
_entity_poly.pdbx_seq_one_letter_code
_entity_poly.pdbx_strand_id
1 'polypeptide(L)'
;MKLLIFVFLLFSFEIFSQSLLDKLDSDNFEERFEALEIIKNQQLIEYIPELESRVFSQETYLLQYSFIEALDALEAPNTYDLILTYYNNINTFEPLPPYNSLESKLESKVRAMWLLFKFGDYSKSEDVFDYLNNEPNSKRYMIVINDLKFIYENVPAYQSQALDWILNILNNILNEFTFRNTALVILNQINYSETDALCVSILNDSNENPDLKYSALKILYDRNYPELRTILRNKVLNDPDNFIRFKAGSGLLQVYGVPSDLKLIIDYYPTEPDGDTKGLFQIVVADFVPPKPELNWSELITKLITYTNEMYSYQWIANTQSRDYYITKLNLLNSQITSGRYKDACNTLNKDLLVTIDKDLTTNKITTEGYKFLHYYCVYIKEEFPGPLPCL
;
A
#
# COMPACT_ATOMS: atom_id res chain seq x y z
N MET A 1 -33.09 35.48 16.79
CA MET A 1 -32.49 34.12 16.86
C MET A 1 -31.14 34.04 16.13
N LYS A 2 -31.05 34.36 14.83
CA LYS A 2 -29.76 34.36 14.10
C LYS A 2 -28.67 35.28 14.68
N LEU A 3 -29.02 36.49 15.12
CA LEU A 3 -28.09 37.42 15.77
C LEU A 3 -27.58 36.90 17.13
N LEU A 4 -28.43 36.19 17.88
CA LEU A 4 -28.10 35.67 19.21
C LEU A 4 -27.20 34.43 19.13
N ILE A 5 -27.41 33.59 18.11
CA ILE A 5 -26.51 32.48 17.77
C ILE A 5 -25.15 33.02 17.30
N PHE A 6 -25.13 34.07 16.49
CA PHE A 6 -23.89 34.69 16.03
C PHE A 6 -23.07 35.32 17.17
N VAL A 7 -23.71 36.04 18.10
CA VAL A 7 -23.04 36.60 19.28
C VAL A 7 -22.54 35.49 20.21
N PHE A 8 -23.31 34.42 20.41
CA PHE A 8 -22.87 33.27 21.22
C PHE A 8 -21.68 32.55 20.59
N LEU A 9 -21.67 32.39 19.26
CA LEU A 9 -20.54 31.79 18.53
C LEU A 9 -19.28 32.66 18.63
N LEU A 10 -19.41 33.98 18.51
CA LEU A 10 -18.29 34.91 18.70
C LEU A 10 -17.74 34.85 20.13
N PHE A 11 -18.62 34.84 21.15
CA PHE A 11 -18.21 34.70 22.54
C PHE A 11 -17.52 33.36 22.82
N SER A 12 -18.04 32.26 22.27
CA SER A 12 -17.42 30.94 22.43
C SER A 12 -16.07 30.85 21.73
N PHE A 13 -15.91 31.53 20.59
CA PHE A 13 -14.65 31.61 19.86
C PHE A 13 -13.62 32.46 20.61
N GLU A 14 -14.02 33.61 21.16
CA GLU A 14 -13.14 34.44 22.00
C GLU A 14 -12.66 33.71 23.27
N ILE A 15 -13.55 32.99 23.96
CA ILE A 15 -13.18 32.21 25.16
C ILE A 15 -12.22 31.07 24.79
N PHE A 16 -12.52 30.34 23.71
CA PHE A 16 -11.62 29.29 23.22
C PHE A 16 -10.27 29.86 22.79
N SER A 17 -10.29 31.04 22.14
CA SER A 17 -9.08 31.67 21.65
C SER A 17 -8.18 32.18 22.77
N GLN A 18 -8.76 32.84 23.77
CA GLN A 18 -8.03 33.26 24.95
C GLN A 18 -7.44 32.06 25.70
N SER A 19 -8.19 30.95 25.81
CA SER A 19 -7.68 29.73 26.44
C SER A 19 -6.47 29.12 25.73
N LEU A 20 -6.34 29.27 24.41
CA LEU A 20 -5.17 28.80 23.66
C LEU A 20 -3.97 29.72 23.83
N LEU A 21 -4.18 31.04 23.83
CA LEU A 21 -3.12 32.01 24.13
C LEU A 21 -2.57 31.82 25.54
N ASP A 22 -3.46 31.65 26.53
CA ASP A 22 -3.06 31.39 27.92
C ASP A 22 -2.22 30.12 28.04
N LYS A 23 -2.54 29.06 27.27
CA LYS A 23 -1.73 27.84 27.20
C LYS A 23 -0.38 28.07 26.51
N LEU A 24 -0.33 28.86 25.43
CA LEU A 24 0.92 29.25 24.77
C LEU A 24 1.83 30.12 25.66
N ASP A 25 1.23 30.86 26.61
CA ASP A 25 1.90 31.68 27.62
C ASP A 25 2.23 30.93 28.91
N SER A 26 1.75 29.70 29.06
CA SER A 26 2.01 28.88 30.25
C SER A 26 3.49 28.59 30.40
N ASP A 27 4.01 28.56 31.63
CA ASP A 27 5.37 28.08 31.93
C ASP A 27 5.54 26.56 31.68
N ASN A 28 4.42 25.84 31.52
CA ASN A 28 4.39 24.40 31.31
C ASN A 28 4.65 24.04 29.84
N PHE A 29 5.73 23.29 29.60
CA PHE A 29 6.08 22.78 28.27
C PHE A 29 4.95 21.98 27.62
N GLU A 30 4.29 21.09 28.38
CA GLU A 30 3.25 20.21 27.85
C GLU A 30 2.01 21.01 27.41
N GLU A 31 1.65 22.07 28.14
CA GLU A 31 0.51 22.94 27.78
C GLU A 31 0.79 23.74 26.51
N ARG A 32 2.01 24.27 26.36
CA ARG A 32 2.44 24.94 25.13
C ARG A 32 2.43 23.96 23.95
N PHE A 33 2.98 22.77 24.13
CA PHE A 33 3.01 21.74 23.08
C PHE A 33 1.60 21.31 22.68
N GLU A 34 0.70 21.07 23.64
CA GLU A 34 -0.71 20.74 23.38
C GLU A 34 -1.41 21.86 22.62
N ALA A 35 -1.18 23.13 23.00
CA ALA A 35 -1.75 24.28 22.29
C ALA A 35 -1.29 24.35 20.83
N LEU A 36 0.01 24.11 20.56
CA LEU A 36 0.55 24.03 19.20
C LEU A 36 -0.12 22.91 18.39
N GLU A 37 -0.28 21.72 18.97
CA GLU A 37 -0.96 20.61 18.31
C GLU A 37 -2.43 20.93 18.00
N ILE A 38 -3.14 21.59 18.91
CA ILE A 38 -4.52 22.03 18.67
C ILE A 38 -4.56 23.03 17.51
N ILE A 39 -3.70 24.05 17.54
CA ILE A 39 -3.62 25.09 16.50
C ILE A 39 -3.32 24.47 15.13
N LYS A 40 -2.31 23.58 15.07
CA LYS A 40 -1.91 22.85 13.86
C LYS A 40 -3.03 21.97 13.32
N ASN A 41 -3.62 21.12 14.16
CA ASN A 41 -4.60 20.12 13.73
C ASN A 41 -5.96 20.74 13.38
N GLN A 42 -6.30 21.89 13.97
CA GLN A 42 -7.53 22.64 13.66
C GLN A 42 -7.31 23.74 12.60
N GLN A 43 -6.08 23.92 12.12
CA GLN A 43 -5.73 24.88 11.06
C GLN A 43 -6.11 26.33 11.43
N LEU A 44 -5.79 26.75 12.66
CA LEU A 44 -6.14 28.07 13.20
C LEU A 44 -5.16 29.15 12.72
N ILE A 45 -5.37 29.63 11.50
CA ILE A 45 -4.48 30.60 10.81
C ILE A 45 -4.36 31.96 11.54
N GLU A 46 -5.33 32.32 12.37
CA GLU A 46 -5.32 33.57 13.13
C GLU A 46 -4.18 33.65 14.16
N TYR A 47 -3.59 32.50 14.54
CA TYR A 47 -2.47 32.44 15.48
C TYR A 47 -1.10 32.66 14.82
N ILE A 48 -1.02 32.72 13.48
CA ILE A 48 0.25 32.88 12.76
C ILE A 48 1.11 34.02 13.34
N PRO A 49 0.60 35.26 13.51
CA PRO A 49 1.42 36.36 14.01
C PRO A 49 1.99 36.10 15.42
N GLU A 50 1.18 35.46 16.27
CA GLU A 50 1.59 35.15 17.64
C GLU A 50 2.69 34.09 17.64
N LEU A 51 2.50 33.02 16.86
CA LEU A 51 3.49 31.95 16.71
C LEU A 51 4.82 32.49 16.15
N GLU A 52 4.78 33.31 15.09
CA GLU A 52 5.96 33.93 14.48
C GLU A 52 6.76 34.77 15.50
N SER A 53 6.07 35.56 16.32
CA SER A 53 6.71 36.42 17.32
C SER A 53 7.40 35.64 18.46
N ARG A 54 6.96 34.40 18.70
CA ARG A 54 7.35 33.59 19.85
C ARG A 54 8.35 32.49 19.55
N VAL A 55 8.57 32.13 18.28
CA VAL A 55 9.44 31.00 17.87
C VAL A 55 10.74 30.96 18.67
N PHE A 56 11.51 32.05 18.69
CA PHE A 56 12.84 32.07 19.32
C PHE A 56 12.84 32.45 20.81
N SER A 57 11.67 32.66 21.41
CA SER A 57 11.52 32.88 22.86
C SER A 57 11.39 31.58 23.65
N GLN A 58 11.26 30.44 22.96
CA GLN A 58 11.06 29.13 23.59
C GLN A 58 12.36 28.56 24.17
N GLU A 59 12.23 27.83 25.27
CA GLU A 59 13.32 27.35 26.12
C GLU A 59 14.03 26.08 25.63
N THR A 60 13.53 25.43 24.58
CA THR A 60 14.12 24.21 24.00
C THR A 60 14.16 24.25 22.48
N TYR A 61 15.16 23.60 21.87
CA TYR A 61 15.22 23.40 20.41
C TYR A 61 13.95 22.74 19.88
N LEU A 62 13.49 21.68 20.56
CA LEU A 62 12.31 20.92 20.18
C LEU A 62 11.06 21.80 20.13
N LEU A 63 10.87 22.69 21.11
CA LEU A 63 9.72 23.58 21.14
C LEU A 63 9.83 24.66 20.07
N GLN A 64 11.01 25.25 19.86
CA GLN A 64 11.23 26.18 18.73
C GLN A 64 10.89 25.52 17.38
N TYR A 65 11.37 24.30 17.16
CA TYR A 65 11.03 23.50 15.98
C TYR A 65 9.53 23.22 15.89
N SER A 66 8.85 22.91 17.01
CA SER A 66 7.41 22.64 17.04
C SER A 66 6.58 23.88 16.65
N PHE A 67 7.00 25.07 17.06
CA PHE A 67 6.41 26.33 16.58
C PHE A 67 6.59 26.50 15.06
N ILE A 68 7.79 26.22 14.55
CA ILE A 68 8.09 26.31 13.11
C ILE A 68 7.27 25.27 12.31
N GLU A 69 7.13 24.05 12.82
CA GLU A 69 6.31 23.02 12.19
C GLU A 69 4.82 23.40 12.17
N ALA A 70 4.31 24.00 13.26
CA ALA A 70 2.96 24.54 13.27
C ALA A 70 2.77 25.66 12.24
N LEU A 71 3.75 26.57 12.10
CA LEU A 71 3.75 27.62 11.08
C LEU A 71 3.78 27.06 9.65
N ASP A 72 4.61 26.03 9.39
CA ASP A 72 4.64 25.30 8.11
C ASP A 72 3.28 24.68 7.78
N ALA A 73 2.67 24.00 8.76
CA ALA A 73 1.36 23.37 8.60
C ALA A 73 0.20 24.36 8.41
N LEU A 74 0.37 25.63 8.82
CA LEU A 74 -0.56 26.73 8.58
C LEU A 74 -0.23 27.53 7.31
N GLU A 75 0.78 27.10 6.54
CA GLU A 75 1.29 27.79 5.35
C GLU A 75 1.69 29.26 5.61
N ALA A 76 2.29 29.53 6.79
CA ALA A 76 2.68 30.88 7.17
C ALA A 76 3.76 31.43 6.21
N PRO A 77 3.67 32.72 5.81
CA PRO A 77 4.49 33.27 4.73
C PRO A 77 5.98 33.37 5.07
N ASN A 78 6.35 33.51 6.35
CA ASN A 78 7.73 33.68 6.78
C ASN A 78 8.40 32.36 7.22
N THR A 79 7.73 31.22 7.03
CA THR A 79 8.19 29.91 7.53
C THR A 79 9.61 29.57 7.06
N TYR A 80 9.91 29.77 5.78
CA TYR A 80 11.25 29.50 5.23
C TYR A 80 12.36 30.26 5.96
N ASP A 81 12.19 31.57 6.15
CA ASP A 81 13.19 32.42 6.82
C ASP A 81 13.35 32.05 8.29
N LEU A 82 12.26 31.64 8.95
CA LEU A 82 12.29 31.15 10.33
C LEU A 82 13.03 29.82 10.44
N ILE A 83 12.80 28.86 9.53
CA ILE A 83 13.54 27.60 9.49
C ILE A 83 15.04 27.87 9.31
N LEU A 84 15.41 28.73 8.36
CA LEU A 84 16.81 29.04 8.09
C LEU A 84 17.47 29.77 9.28
N THR A 85 16.76 30.70 9.91
CA THR A 85 17.22 31.41 11.11
C THR A 85 17.43 30.44 12.27
N TYR A 86 16.50 29.51 12.48
CA TYR A 86 16.61 28.46 13.48
C TYR A 86 17.83 27.58 13.23
N TYR A 87 17.93 27.00 12.03
CA TYR A 87 19.01 26.10 11.66
C TYR A 87 20.41 26.75 11.84
N ASN A 88 20.56 28.01 11.43
CA ASN A 88 21.84 28.72 11.52
C ASN A 88 22.21 29.12 12.97
N ASN A 89 21.22 29.40 13.81
CA ASN A 89 21.45 29.90 15.17
C ASN A 89 21.35 28.83 16.25
N ILE A 90 20.93 27.61 15.94
CA ILE A 90 20.72 26.56 16.94
C ILE A 90 21.94 26.27 17.81
N ASN A 91 23.14 26.47 17.28
CA ASN A 91 24.38 26.29 18.03
C ASN A 91 24.60 27.35 19.12
N THR A 92 23.96 28.52 19.01
CA THR A 92 24.05 29.63 19.97
C THR A 92 22.99 29.55 21.06
N PHE A 93 21.93 28.76 20.84
CA PHE A 93 20.90 28.54 21.82
C PHE A 93 21.31 27.44 22.81
N GLU A 94 20.96 27.60 24.09
CA GLU A 94 21.23 26.64 25.16
C GLU A 94 19.91 26.31 25.88
N PRO A 95 19.48 25.04 25.92
CA PRO A 95 18.21 24.65 26.49
C PRO A 95 18.22 24.81 28.01
N LEU A 96 17.11 25.26 28.56
CA LEU A 96 16.99 25.44 30.00
C LEU A 96 16.63 24.12 30.71
N PRO A 97 17.15 23.87 31.93
CA PRO A 97 16.69 22.77 32.77
C PRO A 97 15.18 22.87 33.05
N PRO A 98 14.45 21.74 33.16
CA PRO A 98 14.93 20.36 33.13
C PRO A 98 15.04 19.74 31.72
N TYR A 99 14.82 20.52 30.65
CA TYR A 99 14.59 20.01 29.30
C TYR A 99 15.85 19.86 28.43
N ASN A 100 17.03 20.10 29.00
CA ASN A 100 18.33 20.02 28.31
C ASN A 100 18.70 18.62 27.78
N SER A 101 17.90 17.59 28.06
CA SER A 101 18.10 16.22 27.60
C SER A 101 17.10 15.75 26.54
N LEU A 102 16.13 16.59 26.15
CA LEU A 102 15.08 16.18 25.21
C LEU A 102 15.60 15.96 23.79
N GLU A 103 16.59 16.73 23.35
CA GLU A 103 17.11 16.65 21.98
C GLU A 103 18.53 17.23 21.86
N SER A 104 19.33 16.69 20.93
CA SER A 104 20.65 17.23 20.60
C SER A 104 20.58 18.31 19.51
N LYS A 105 21.50 19.28 19.53
CA LYS A 105 21.62 20.33 18.49
C LYS A 105 21.65 19.75 17.06
N LEU A 106 22.37 18.65 16.86
CA LEU A 106 22.48 18.01 15.54
C LEU A 106 21.16 17.35 15.11
N GLU A 107 20.47 16.67 16.02
CA GLU A 107 19.15 16.10 15.75
C GLU A 107 18.13 17.18 15.35
N SER A 108 18.10 18.28 16.10
CA SER A 108 17.24 19.41 15.82
C SER A 108 17.53 20.10 14.48
N LYS A 109 18.81 20.19 14.09
CA LYS A 109 19.21 20.68 12.76
C LYS A 109 18.65 19.80 11.65
N VAL A 110 18.79 18.49 11.79
CA VAL A 110 18.31 17.51 10.83
C VAL A 110 16.79 17.56 10.71
N ARG A 111 16.04 17.72 11.81
CA ARG A 111 14.59 17.95 11.74
C ARG A 111 14.22 19.20 10.93
N ALA A 112 14.94 20.30 11.12
CA ALA A 112 14.73 21.51 10.34
C ALA A 112 15.04 21.30 8.84
N MET A 113 15.97 20.39 8.51
CA MET A 113 16.28 20.08 7.10
C MET A 113 15.11 19.44 6.38
N TRP A 114 14.32 18.58 7.04
CA TRP A 114 13.11 18.04 6.44
C TRP A 114 12.17 19.15 5.93
N LEU A 115 12.03 20.23 6.70
CA LEU A 115 11.27 21.40 6.29
C LEU A 115 11.98 22.16 5.15
N LEU A 116 13.29 22.40 5.25
CA LEU A 116 14.05 23.05 4.15
C LEU A 116 13.91 22.29 2.82
N PHE A 117 13.89 20.97 2.84
CA PHE A 117 13.69 20.14 1.65
C PHE A 117 12.31 20.33 1.02
N LYS A 118 11.25 20.58 1.82
CA LYS A 118 9.93 20.95 1.28
C LYS A 118 9.99 22.27 0.50
N PHE A 119 10.84 23.21 0.92
CA PHE A 119 11.11 24.46 0.21
C PHE A 119 12.13 24.32 -0.93
N GLY A 120 12.65 23.10 -1.18
CA GLY A 120 13.64 22.84 -2.20
C GLY A 120 15.06 23.32 -1.87
N ASP A 121 15.34 23.68 -0.62
CA ASP A 121 16.68 24.04 -0.16
C ASP A 121 17.43 22.80 0.33
N TYR A 122 18.33 22.29 -0.53
CA TYR A 122 19.17 21.14 -0.25
C TYR A 122 20.59 21.50 0.19
N SER A 123 20.88 22.79 0.44
CA SER A 123 22.24 23.31 0.67
C SER A 123 22.94 22.76 1.91
N LYS A 124 22.18 22.13 2.81
CA LYS A 124 22.64 21.58 4.09
C LYS A 124 22.63 20.05 4.17
N SER A 125 22.43 19.37 3.03
CA SER A 125 22.27 17.90 2.97
C SER A 125 23.37 17.09 3.66
N GLU A 126 24.59 17.65 3.79
CA GLU A 126 25.71 16.98 4.48
C GLU A 126 25.43 16.65 5.96
N ASP A 127 24.68 17.49 6.66
CA ASP A 127 24.39 17.32 8.09
C ASP A 127 23.56 16.05 8.39
N VAL A 128 22.74 15.59 7.43
CA VAL A 128 22.01 14.30 7.54
C VAL A 128 22.99 13.13 7.63
N PHE A 129 24.07 13.18 6.84
CA PHE A 129 25.09 12.14 6.87
C PHE A 129 25.97 12.22 8.10
N ASP A 130 26.33 13.43 8.55
CA ASP A 130 27.05 13.61 9.81
C ASP A 130 26.24 13.05 10.99
N TYR A 131 24.93 13.26 11.00
CA TYR A 131 24.03 12.69 12.00
C TYR A 131 23.99 11.17 11.96
N LEU A 132 23.89 10.58 10.77
CA LEU A 132 23.90 9.13 10.57
C LEU A 132 25.24 8.49 10.97
N ASN A 133 26.36 9.16 10.67
CA ASN A 133 27.71 8.68 10.97
C ASN A 133 28.05 8.73 12.47
N ASN A 134 27.48 9.68 13.23
CA ASN A 134 27.79 9.84 14.65
C ASN A 134 27.24 8.71 15.52
N GLU A 135 26.11 8.10 15.17
CA GLU A 135 25.54 6.96 15.89
C GLU A 135 24.90 5.94 14.92
N PRO A 136 25.72 5.12 14.24
CA PRO A 136 25.22 4.09 13.34
C PRO A 136 24.38 3.08 14.15
N ASN A 137 23.19 2.74 13.65
CA ASN A 137 22.24 1.78 14.25
C ASN A 137 21.44 2.29 15.47
N SER A 138 21.16 3.58 15.51
CA SER A 138 20.29 4.18 16.54
C SER A 138 18.84 4.30 16.07
N LYS A 139 17.90 4.48 17.02
CA LYS A 139 16.48 4.81 16.74
C LYS A 139 16.28 6.10 15.92
N ARG A 140 17.36 6.82 15.64
CA ARG A 140 17.42 8.09 14.93
C ARG A 140 17.03 8.00 13.45
N TYR A 141 16.96 6.81 12.86
CA TYR A 141 16.46 6.62 11.49
C TYR A 141 15.05 7.19 11.28
N MET A 142 14.22 7.24 12.33
CA MET A 142 12.89 7.83 12.26
C MET A 142 12.88 9.26 11.69
N ILE A 143 13.96 10.00 11.93
CA ILE A 143 14.05 11.42 11.58
C ILE A 143 14.54 11.60 10.15
N VAL A 144 15.54 10.82 9.74
CA VAL A 144 16.26 11.04 8.46
C VAL A 144 15.83 10.15 7.31
N ILE A 145 15.08 9.08 7.55
CA ILE A 145 14.84 8.09 6.50
C ILE A 145 14.12 8.70 5.29
N ASN A 146 13.20 9.63 5.52
CA ASN A 146 12.53 10.36 4.45
C ASN A 146 13.45 11.39 3.78
N ASP A 147 14.36 12.01 4.54
CA ASP A 147 15.36 12.96 4.02
C ASP A 147 16.28 12.30 2.99
N LEU A 148 16.64 11.03 3.21
CA LEU A 148 17.46 10.26 2.25
C LEU A 148 16.80 10.16 0.87
N LYS A 149 15.47 10.04 0.79
CA LYS A 149 14.74 10.06 -0.49
C LYS A 149 14.89 11.40 -1.19
N PHE A 150 14.65 12.50 -0.47
CA PHE A 150 14.77 13.86 -1.00
C PHE A 150 16.19 14.14 -1.51
N ILE A 151 17.21 13.74 -0.74
CA ILE A 151 18.61 13.88 -1.13
C ILE A 151 18.92 13.04 -2.38
N TYR A 152 18.45 11.79 -2.42
CA TYR A 152 18.64 10.91 -3.58
C TYR A 152 18.08 11.50 -4.88
N GLU A 153 16.90 12.12 -4.80
CA GLU A 153 16.19 12.66 -5.97
C GLU A 153 16.76 14.02 -6.42
N ASN A 154 17.26 14.84 -5.51
CA ASN A 154 17.54 16.26 -5.79
C ASN A 154 19.01 16.67 -5.66
N VAL A 155 19.88 15.83 -5.10
CA VAL A 155 21.28 16.19 -4.84
C VAL A 155 22.25 15.18 -5.46
N PRO A 156 22.64 15.36 -6.74
CA PRO A 156 23.47 14.41 -7.47
C PRO A 156 24.78 14.03 -6.77
N ALA A 157 25.39 14.96 -6.04
CA ALA A 157 26.64 14.71 -5.32
C ALA A 157 26.50 13.71 -4.17
N TYR A 158 25.30 13.58 -3.58
CA TYR A 158 25.02 12.69 -2.45
C TYR A 158 24.11 11.51 -2.81
N GLN A 159 23.72 11.38 -4.08
CA GLN A 159 22.77 10.35 -4.51
C GLN A 159 23.23 8.93 -4.15
N SER A 160 24.50 8.59 -4.42
CA SER A 160 25.06 7.27 -4.07
C SER A 160 25.05 7.05 -2.56
N GLN A 161 25.49 8.04 -1.80
CA GLN A 161 25.57 7.94 -0.34
C GLN A 161 24.18 7.79 0.30
N ALA A 162 23.18 8.49 -0.22
CA ALA A 162 21.79 8.34 0.23
C ALA A 162 21.26 6.92 -0.04
N LEU A 163 21.52 6.38 -1.25
CA LEU A 163 21.15 5.02 -1.59
C LEU A 163 21.84 3.99 -0.68
N ASP A 164 23.14 4.14 -0.43
CA ASP A 164 23.90 3.26 0.45
C ASP A 164 23.29 3.21 1.86
N TRP A 165 22.87 4.37 2.39
CA TRP A 165 22.18 4.44 3.67
C TRP A 165 20.79 3.80 3.65
N ILE A 166 19.99 4.01 2.60
CA ILE A 166 18.68 3.36 2.46
C ILE A 166 18.84 1.83 2.43
N LEU A 167 19.81 1.32 1.66
CA LEU A 167 20.13 -0.11 1.58
C LEU A 167 20.67 -0.66 2.91
N ASN A 168 21.52 0.10 3.61
CA ASN A 168 22.01 -0.27 4.93
C ASN A 168 20.86 -0.37 5.95
N ILE A 169 19.91 0.58 5.92
CA ILE A 169 18.75 0.56 6.80
C ILE A 169 17.88 -0.67 6.52
N LEU A 170 17.61 -0.99 5.25
CA LEU A 170 16.82 -2.16 4.85
C LEU A 170 17.47 -3.48 5.29
N ASN A 171 18.78 -3.62 5.07
CA ASN A 171 19.48 -4.90 5.23
C ASN A 171 19.96 -5.18 6.66
N ASN A 172 20.02 -4.17 7.53
CA ASN A 172 20.40 -4.38 8.91
C ASN A 172 19.23 -4.96 9.73
N ILE A 173 19.31 -6.26 10.04
CA ILE A 173 18.31 -7.01 10.81
C ILE A 173 18.11 -6.52 12.24
N LEU A 174 19.05 -5.75 12.79
CA LEU A 174 18.90 -5.16 14.12
C LEU A 174 17.99 -3.93 14.10
N ASN A 175 17.70 -3.39 12.92
CA ASN A 175 16.79 -2.27 12.80
C ASN A 175 15.35 -2.71 13.04
N GLU A 176 14.58 -1.83 13.67
CA GLU A 176 13.14 -2.02 13.83
C GLU A 176 12.49 -2.22 12.45
N PHE A 177 11.52 -3.14 12.40
CA PHE A 177 10.78 -3.46 11.18
C PHE A 177 10.28 -2.21 10.45
N THR A 178 9.75 -1.23 11.19
CA THR A 178 9.24 0.04 10.64
C THR A 178 10.28 0.75 9.77
N PHE A 179 11.54 0.81 10.19
CA PHE A 179 12.60 1.48 9.42
C PHE A 179 12.96 0.70 8.16
N ARG A 180 13.09 -0.63 8.29
CA ARG A 180 13.37 -1.51 7.15
C ARG A 180 12.24 -1.42 6.11
N ASN A 181 11.00 -1.41 6.56
CA ASN A 181 9.82 -1.27 5.72
C ASN A 181 9.81 0.09 4.99
N THR A 182 10.05 1.18 5.70
CA THR A 182 10.12 2.52 5.07
C THR A 182 11.25 2.60 4.05
N ALA A 183 12.42 2.01 4.34
CA ALA A 183 13.51 1.94 3.36
C ALA A 183 13.09 1.16 2.10
N LEU A 184 12.43 0.02 2.25
CA LEU A 184 11.90 -0.76 1.11
C LEU A 184 10.89 0.05 0.29
N VAL A 185 9.97 0.76 0.94
CA VAL A 185 9.00 1.63 0.28
C VAL A 185 9.69 2.77 -0.47
N ILE A 186 10.71 3.39 0.11
CA ILE A 186 11.50 4.44 -0.55
C ILE A 186 12.19 3.89 -1.81
N LEU A 187 12.84 2.72 -1.73
CA LEU A 187 13.48 2.08 -2.89
C LEU A 187 12.49 1.85 -4.04
N ASN A 188 11.25 1.45 -3.71
CA ASN A 188 10.20 1.33 -4.70
C ASN A 188 9.78 2.69 -5.28
N GLN A 189 9.59 3.73 -4.45
CA GLN A 189 9.19 5.07 -4.88
C GLN A 189 10.22 5.72 -5.82
N ILE A 190 11.51 5.53 -5.56
CA ILE A 190 12.60 6.04 -6.40
C ILE A 190 12.87 5.15 -7.63
N ASN A 191 12.05 4.12 -7.86
CA ASN A 191 12.20 3.14 -8.93
C ASN A 191 13.60 2.50 -8.99
N TYR A 192 14.18 2.19 -7.83
CA TYR A 192 15.48 1.53 -7.79
C TYR A 192 15.41 0.17 -8.52
N SER A 193 16.32 -0.06 -9.46
CA SER A 193 16.24 -1.18 -10.41
C SER A 193 16.32 -2.55 -9.74
N GLU A 194 16.95 -2.67 -8.57
CA GLU A 194 17.07 -3.94 -7.85
C GLU A 194 15.96 -4.17 -6.82
N THR A 195 14.96 -3.29 -6.75
CA THR A 195 13.84 -3.41 -5.80
C THR A 195 13.14 -4.77 -5.92
N ASP A 196 12.93 -5.27 -7.14
CA ASP A 196 12.31 -6.58 -7.36
C ASP A 196 13.16 -7.72 -6.77
N ALA A 197 14.48 -7.69 -6.99
CA ALA A 197 15.40 -8.68 -6.45
C ALA A 197 15.44 -8.65 -4.91
N LEU A 198 15.43 -7.46 -4.32
CA LEU A 198 15.34 -7.27 -2.87
C LEU A 198 14.03 -7.83 -2.30
N CYS A 199 12.89 -7.54 -2.93
CA CYS A 199 11.60 -8.07 -2.50
C CYS A 199 11.56 -9.61 -2.57
N VAL A 200 12.10 -10.20 -3.63
CA VAL A 200 12.20 -11.67 -3.77
C VAL A 200 13.10 -12.26 -2.69
N SER A 201 14.22 -11.61 -2.36
CA SER A 201 15.12 -12.04 -1.28
C SER A 201 14.41 -12.03 0.08
N ILE A 202 13.77 -10.91 0.44
CA ILE A 202 12.98 -10.74 1.67
C ILE A 202 11.90 -11.81 1.78
N LEU A 203 11.17 -12.05 0.68
CA LEU A 203 10.14 -13.08 0.65
C LEU A 203 10.72 -14.47 0.92
N ASN A 204 11.87 -14.80 0.35
CA ASN A 204 12.44 -16.15 0.44
C ASN A 204 13.19 -16.43 1.75
N ASP A 205 13.55 -15.41 2.53
CA ASP A 205 14.14 -15.61 3.85
C ASP A 205 13.11 -16.20 4.83
N SER A 206 13.39 -17.38 5.37
CA SER A 206 12.49 -18.07 6.29
C SER A 206 12.42 -17.42 7.67
N ASN A 207 13.45 -16.66 8.06
CA ASN A 207 13.54 -15.99 9.36
C ASN A 207 13.08 -14.53 9.32
N GLU A 208 12.72 -14.03 8.14
CA GLU A 208 12.32 -12.64 7.97
C GLU A 208 10.94 -12.36 8.58
N ASN A 209 10.78 -11.13 9.06
CA ASN A 209 9.55 -10.61 9.63
C ASN A 209 8.36 -10.73 8.63
N PRO A 210 7.22 -11.34 9.03
CA PRO A 210 6.06 -11.50 8.17
C PRO A 210 5.48 -10.19 7.61
N ASP A 211 5.50 -9.10 8.36
CA ASP A 211 5.01 -7.81 7.87
C ASP A 211 5.92 -7.26 6.76
N LEU A 212 7.24 -7.46 6.86
CA LEU A 212 8.18 -7.04 5.80
C LEU A 212 8.03 -7.90 4.54
N LYS A 213 7.84 -9.21 4.71
CA LYS A 213 7.48 -10.11 3.62
C LYS A 213 6.19 -9.64 2.94
N TYR A 214 5.17 -9.26 3.70
CA TYR A 214 3.92 -8.79 3.14
C TYR A 214 4.09 -7.47 2.36
N SER A 215 4.90 -6.54 2.85
CA SER A 215 5.25 -5.32 2.11
C SER A 215 5.99 -5.62 0.80
N ALA A 216 6.99 -6.51 0.84
CA ALA A 216 7.69 -6.98 -0.35
C ALA A 216 6.73 -7.62 -1.36
N LEU A 217 5.78 -8.43 -0.87
CA LEU A 217 4.75 -9.04 -1.70
C LEU A 217 3.88 -7.98 -2.39
N LYS A 218 3.43 -6.96 -1.65
CA LYS A 218 2.62 -5.86 -2.20
C LYS A 218 3.37 -5.11 -3.29
N ILE A 219 4.65 -4.81 -3.08
CA ILE A 219 5.48 -4.14 -4.08
C ILE A 219 5.60 -4.98 -5.36
N LEU A 220 5.80 -6.29 -5.26
CA LEU A 220 5.85 -7.16 -6.45
C LEU A 220 4.51 -7.21 -7.20
N TYR A 221 3.37 -7.11 -6.50
CA TYR A 221 2.06 -6.96 -7.15
C TYR A 221 1.96 -5.65 -7.90
N ASP A 222 2.26 -4.52 -7.25
CA ASP A 222 2.16 -3.18 -7.83
C ASP A 222 3.06 -3.03 -9.07
N ARG A 223 4.18 -3.78 -9.10
CA ARG A 223 5.15 -3.80 -10.20
C ARG A 223 4.87 -4.86 -11.26
N ASN A 224 3.79 -5.65 -11.14
CA ASN A 224 3.45 -6.75 -12.04
C ASN A 224 4.62 -7.73 -12.27
N TYR A 225 5.32 -8.12 -11.20
CA TYR A 225 6.51 -8.95 -11.32
C TYR A 225 6.21 -10.29 -12.03
N PRO A 226 6.90 -10.62 -13.16
CA PRO A 226 6.49 -11.74 -14.03
C PRO A 226 6.48 -13.11 -13.35
N GLU A 227 7.38 -13.37 -12.41
CA GLU A 227 7.50 -14.66 -11.72
C GLU A 227 6.68 -14.73 -10.43
N LEU A 228 5.92 -13.67 -10.12
CA LEU A 228 5.17 -13.57 -8.87
C LEU A 228 4.22 -14.76 -8.67
N ARG A 229 3.50 -15.17 -9.72
CA ARG A 229 2.61 -16.35 -9.67
C ARG A 229 3.34 -17.60 -9.18
N THR A 230 4.56 -17.84 -9.66
CA THR A 230 5.37 -18.99 -9.25
C THR A 230 5.79 -18.88 -7.79
N ILE A 231 6.22 -17.70 -7.36
CA ILE A 231 6.58 -17.42 -5.96
C ILE A 231 5.39 -17.66 -5.04
N LEU A 232 4.21 -17.12 -5.37
CA LEU A 232 2.98 -17.29 -4.59
C LEU A 232 2.62 -18.76 -4.38
N ARG A 233 2.67 -19.57 -5.45
CA ARG A 233 2.39 -21.00 -5.38
C ARG A 233 3.37 -21.71 -4.45
N ASN A 234 4.66 -21.38 -4.51
CA ASN A 234 5.66 -21.92 -3.59
C ASN A 234 5.37 -21.50 -2.14
N LYS A 235 4.98 -20.23 -1.94
CA LYS A 235 4.73 -19.68 -0.61
C LYS A 235 3.53 -20.31 0.08
N VAL A 236 2.43 -20.56 -0.63
CA VAL A 236 1.29 -21.30 -0.09
C VAL A 236 1.72 -22.66 0.47
N LEU A 237 2.60 -23.37 -0.22
CA LEU A 237 2.96 -24.74 0.14
C LEU A 237 4.04 -24.80 1.24
N ASN A 238 4.96 -23.84 1.26
CA ASN A 238 6.24 -23.99 1.96
C ASN A 238 6.61 -22.85 2.91
N ASP A 239 5.88 -21.72 2.95
CA ASP A 239 6.27 -20.64 3.88
C ASP A 239 6.01 -21.07 5.33
N PRO A 240 6.94 -20.84 6.27
CA PRO A 240 6.72 -21.19 7.68
C PRO A 240 5.60 -20.37 8.32
N ASP A 241 5.36 -19.15 7.86
CA ASP A 241 4.38 -18.24 8.45
C ASP A 241 2.98 -18.42 7.83
N ASN A 242 1.98 -18.68 8.68
CA ASN A 242 0.60 -18.92 8.26
C ASN A 242 -0.04 -17.70 7.59
N PHE A 243 0.25 -16.49 8.09
CA PHE A 243 -0.24 -15.26 7.50
C PHE A 243 0.32 -15.07 6.08
N ILE A 244 1.60 -15.34 5.85
CA ILE A 244 2.19 -15.29 4.50
C ILE A 244 1.60 -16.36 3.59
N ARG A 245 1.40 -17.60 4.05
CA ARG A 245 0.71 -18.63 3.26
C ARG A 245 -0.66 -18.16 2.81
N PHE A 246 -1.45 -17.61 3.74
CA PHE A 246 -2.77 -17.07 3.45
C PHE A 246 -2.74 -15.91 2.45
N LYS A 247 -1.88 -14.90 2.68
CA LYS A 247 -1.75 -13.76 1.77
C LYS A 247 -1.31 -14.20 0.38
N ALA A 248 -0.39 -15.15 0.29
CA ALA A 248 0.05 -15.69 -0.97
C ALA A 248 -1.09 -16.40 -1.73
N GLY A 249 -1.85 -17.25 -1.04
CA GLY A 249 -2.93 -18.00 -1.67
C GLY A 249 -4.14 -17.15 -2.04
N SER A 250 -4.54 -16.19 -1.18
CA SER A 250 -5.63 -15.27 -1.52
C SER A 250 -5.26 -14.38 -2.70
N GLY A 251 -4.03 -13.85 -2.73
CA GLY A 251 -3.57 -13.00 -3.82
C GLY A 251 -3.37 -13.77 -5.13
N LEU A 252 -2.97 -15.04 -5.07
CA LEU A 252 -2.94 -15.93 -6.24
C LEU A 252 -4.33 -16.03 -6.89
N LEU A 253 -5.39 -16.18 -6.09
CA LEU A 253 -6.76 -16.26 -6.58
C LEU A 253 -7.31 -14.90 -7.04
N GLN A 254 -7.01 -13.82 -6.32
CA GLN A 254 -7.51 -12.48 -6.65
C GLN A 254 -6.88 -11.92 -7.94
N VAL A 255 -5.59 -12.17 -8.17
CA VAL A 255 -4.85 -11.58 -9.29
C VAL A 255 -4.84 -12.48 -10.53
N TYR A 256 -4.62 -13.78 -10.35
CA TYR A 256 -4.52 -14.72 -11.47
C TYR A 256 -5.77 -15.58 -11.60
N GLY A 257 -6.16 -16.24 -10.51
CA GLY A 257 -7.42 -16.95 -10.36
C GLY A 257 -7.75 -17.94 -11.48
N VAL A 258 -6.76 -18.70 -11.95
CA VAL A 258 -6.97 -19.74 -12.98
C VAL A 258 -7.31 -21.10 -12.34
N PRO A 259 -7.82 -22.11 -13.09
CA PRO A 259 -8.21 -23.41 -12.51
C PRO A 259 -7.10 -24.09 -11.70
N SER A 260 -5.88 -24.10 -12.23
CA SER A 260 -4.70 -24.66 -11.54
C SER A 260 -4.30 -23.91 -10.26
N ASP A 261 -4.70 -22.65 -10.09
CA ASP A 261 -4.48 -21.89 -8.85
C ASP A 261 -5.54 -22.24 -7.80
N LEU A 262 -6.82 -22.27 -8.19
CA LEU A 262 -7.89 -22.71 -7.30
C LEU A 262 -7.69 -24.17 -6.85
N LYS A 263 -7.27 -25.05 -7.76
CA LYS A 263 -6.97 -26.45 -7.45
C LYS A 263 -5.87 -26.57 -6.40
N LEU A 264 -4.80 -25.76 -6.51
CA LEU A 264 -3.71 -25.76 -5.53
C LEU A 264 -4.23 -25.38 -4.14
N ILE A 265 -5.06 -24.34 -4.03
CA ILE A 265 -5.62 -23.93 -2.74
C ILE A 265 -6.55 -25.00 -2.17
N ILE A 266 -7.43 -25.60 -2.99
CA ILE A 266 -8.35 -26.66 -2.58
C ILE A 266 -7.61 -27.89 -2.06
N ASP A 267 -6.51 -28.26 -2.69
CA ASP A 267 -5.70 -29.40 -2.26
C ASP A 267 -4.91 -29.09 -0.98
N TYR A 268 -4.50 -27.84 -0.81
CA TYR A 268 -3.66 -27.40 0.29
C TYR A 268 -4.42 -27.15 1.59
N TYR A 269 -5.51 -26.38 1.57
CA TYR A 269 -6.14 -25.90 2.80
C TYR A 269 -6.60 -27.02 3.77
N PRO A 270 -6.99 -28.23 3.32
CA PRO A 270 -7.30 -29.32 4.25
C PRO A 270 -6.11 -29.71 5.15
N THR A 271 -4.88 -29.53 4.65
CA THR A 271 -3.61 -29.84 5.34
C THR A 271 -2.95 -28.64 6.01
N GLU A 272 -3.52 -27.44 5.92
CA GLU A 272 -3.03 -26.25 6.61
C GLU A 272 -2.99 -26.48 8.14
N PRO A 273 -1.80 -26.38 8.78
CA PRO A 273 -1.66 -26.63 10.21
C PRO A 273 -2.43 -25.64 11.11
N ASP A 274 -2.54 -24.38 10.69
CA ASP A 274 -3.19 -23.33 11.47
C ASP A 274 -4.71 -23.31 11.23
N GLY A 275 -5.49 -23.50 12.31
CA GLY A 275 -6.94 -23.64 12.23
C GLY A 275 -7.66 -22.40 11.69
N ASP A 276 -7.19 -21.22 12.06
CA ASP A 276 -7.76 -19.95 11.63
C ASP A 276 -7.46 -19.72 10.13
N THR A 277 -6.21 -19.89 9.72
CA THR A 277 -5.80 -19.79 8.31
C THR A 277 -6.52 -20.80 7.43
N LYS A 278 -6.73 -22.03 7.93
CA LYS A 278 -7.54 -23.05 7.27
C LYS A 278 -8.98 -22.59 7.06
N GLY A 279 -9.61 -22.02 8.10
CA GLY A 279 -10.95 -21.45 8.02
C GLY A 279 -11.03 -20.29 7.02
N LEU A 280 -10.03 -19.41 7.00
CA LEU A 280 -9.94 -18.31 6.04
C LEU A 280 -9.83 -18.82 4.60
N PHE A 281 -9.01 -19.85 4.34
CA PHE A 281 -8.96 -20.48 3.01
C PHE A 281 -10.29 -21.11 2.60
N GLN A 282 -11.02 -21.74 3.52
CA GLN A 282 -12.34 -22.29 3.23
C GLN A 282 -13.31 -21.20 2.75
N ILE A 283 -13.32 -20.04 3.43
CA ILE A 283 -14.14 -18.89 3.03
C ILE A 283 -13.71 -18.39 1.65
N VAL A 284 -12.42 -18.17 1.45
CA VAL A 284 -11.89 -17.69 0.16
C VAL A 284 -12.24 -18.64 -0.98
N VAL A 285 -12.11 -19.96 -0.79
CA VAL A 285 -12.49 -20.95 -1.80
C VAL A 285 -13.99 -20.96 -2.07
N ALA A 286 -14.82 -20.84 -1.02
CA ALA A 286 -16.27 -20.82 -1.15
C ALA A 286 -16.74 -19.59 -1.94
N ASP A 287 -16.21 -18.42 -1.61
CA ASP A 287 -16.62 -17.13 -2.18
C ASP A 287 -15.87 -16.77 -3.48
N PHE A 288 -14.87 -17.57 -3.87
CA PHE A 288 -14.06 -17.30 -5.06
C PHE A 288 -14.91 -17.15 -6.33
N VAL A 289 -14.67 -16.05 -7.03
CA VAL A 289 -15.13 -15.78 -8.40
C VAL A 289 -13.87 -15.53 -9.24
N PRO A 290 -13.67 -16.22 -10.38
CA PRO A 290 -12.52 -15.98 -11.24
C PRO A 290 -12.42 -14.51 -11.65
N PRO A 291 -11.26 -13.85 -11.53
CA PRO A 291 -11.13 -12.46 -11.96
C PRO A 291 -11.34 -12.34 -13.47
N LYS A 292 -12.01 -11.28 -13.92
CA LYS A 292 -12.17 -10.98 -15.34
C LYS A 292 -10.81 -10.55 -15.92
N PRO A 293 -10.23 -11.29 -16.87
CA PRO A 293 -8.97 -10.89 -17.49
C PRO A 293 -9.21 -9.80 -18.54
N GLU A 294 -8.20 -8.96 -18.80
CA GLU A 294 -8.19 -8.00 -19.90
C GLU A 294 -7.96 -8.72 -21.24
N LEU A 295 -8.99 -9.41 -21.73
CA LEU A 295 -8.96 -10.19 -22.96
C LEU A 295 -10.22 -9.90 -23.78
N ASN A 296 -10.09 -9.95 -25.11
CA ASN A 296 -11.27 -9.84 -25.98
C ASN A 296 -12.08 -11.16 -26.00
N TRP A 297 -13.28 -11.12 -26.58
CA TRP A 297 -14.18 -12.28 -26.65
C TRP A 297 -13.55 -13.55 -27.24
N SER A 298 -12.68 -13.42 -28.26
CA SER A 298 -12.06 -14.56 -28.94
C SER A 298 -11.01 -15.23 -28.04
N GLU A 299 -10.22 -14.41 -27.36
CA GLU A 299 -9.24 -14.86 -26.37
C GLU A 299 -9.93 -15.50 -25.17
N LEU A 300 -11.04 -14.93 -24.70
CA LEU A 300 -11.85 -15.50 -23.62
C LEU A 300 -12.41 -16.88 -23.98
N ILE A 301 -12.95 -17.06 -25.20
CA ILE A 301 -13.43 -18.38 -25.66
C ILE A 301 -12.28 -19.39 -25.70
N THR A 302 -11.14 -19.00 -26.29
CA THR A 302 -9.96 -19.87 -26.40
C THR A 302 -9.47 -20.29 -25.01
N LYS A 303 -9.41 -19.33 -24.07
CA LYS A 303 -9.02 -19.58 -22.68
C LYS A 303 -9.99 -20.50 -21.96
N LEU A 304 -11.30 -20.31 -22.15
CA LEU A 304 -12.32 -21.19 -21.56
C LEU A 304 -12.27 -22.61 -22.11
N ILE A 305 -11.95 -22.81 -23.38
CA ILE A 305 -11.72 -24.16 -23.96
C ILE A 305 -10.53 -24.83 -23.25
N THR A 306 -9.41 -24.13 -23.07
CA THR A 306 -8.25 -24.64 -22.33
C THR A 306 -8.63 -25.00 -20.90
N TYR A 307 -9.33 -24.12 -20.19
CA TYR A 307 -9.82 -24.39 -18.84
C TYR A 307 -10.77 -25.58 -18.79
N THR A 308 -11.61 -25.78 -19.78
CA THR A 308 -12.51 -26.94 -19.84
C THR A 308 -11.73 -28.26 -19.82
N ASN A 309 -10.58 -28.31 -20.48
CA ASN A 309 -9.70 -29.48 -20.43
C ASN A 309 -9.02 -29.64 -19.06
N GLU A 310 -8.52 -28.54 -18.46
CA GLU A 310 -7.94 -28.56 -17.11
C GLU A 310 -8.97 -29.04 -16.07
N MET A 311 -10.16 -28.46 -16.08
CA MET A 311 -11.25 -28.82 -15.17
C MET A 311 -11.68 -30.28 -15.30
N TYR A 312 -11.70 -30.83 -16.52
CA TYR A 312 -11.92 -32.25 -16.73
C TYR A 312 -10.81 -33.10 -16.09
N SER A 313 -9.54 -32.70 -16.23
CA SER A 313 -8.41 -33.41 -15.59
C SER A 313 -8.47 -33.39 -14.06
N TYR A 314 -9.08 -32.34 -13.48
CA TYR A 314 -9.32 -32.22 -12.04
C TYR A 314 -10.61 -32.88 -11.56
N GLN A 315 -11.34 -33.56 -12.46
CA GLN A 315 -12.64 -34.17 -12.18
C GLN A 315 -13.73 -33.16 -11.77
N TRP A 316 -13.55 -31.88 -12.08
CA TRP A 316 -14.58 -30.85 -11.91
C TRP A 316 -15.64 -30.90 -13.01
N ILE A 317 -15.34 -31.60 -14.10
CA ILE A 317 -16.29 -32.03 -15.13
C ILE A 317 -16.31 -33.55 -15.12
N ALA A 318 -17.48 -34.14 -14.90
CA ALA A 318 -17.61 -35.53 -14.50
C ALA A 318 -17.18 -36.56 -15.57
N ASN A 319 -17.33 -36.23 -16.86
CA ASN A 319 -17.06 -37.17 -17.95
C ASN A 319 -16.72 -36.50 -19.28
N THR A 320 -16.12 -37.29 -20.17
CA THR A 320 -15.75 -36.93 -21.54
C THR A 320 -16.91 -36.31 -22.32
N GLN A 321 -18.12 -36.87 -22.20
CA GLN A 321 -19.28 -36.37 -22.95
C GLN A 321 -19.63 -34.92 -22.57
N SER A 322 -19.58 -34.60 -21.27
CA SER A 322 -19.86 -33.25 -20.77
C SER A 322 -18.77 -32.26 -21.19
N ARG A 323 -17.49 -32.66 -21.08
CA ARG A 323 -16.35 -31.88 -21.59
C ARG A 323 -16.49 -31.57 -23.09
N ASP A 324 -16.74 -32.60 -23.89
CA ASP A 324 -16.81 -32.48 -25.36
C ASP A 324 -18.01 -31.63 -25.81
N TYR A 325 -19.11 -31.66 -25.06
CA TYR A 325 -20.25 -30.76 -25.26
C TYR A 325 -19.82 -29.29 -25.13
N TYR A 326 -19.18 -28.92 -24.01
CA TYR A 326 -18.75 -27.54 -23.77
C TYR A 326 -17.76 -27.06 -24.83
N ILE A 327 -16.73 -27.84 -25.13
CA ILE A 327 -15.73 -27.49 -26.15
C ILE A 327 -16.39 -27.30 -27.53
N THR A 328 -17.31 -28.19 -27.90
CA THR A 328 -18.03 -28.11 -29.18
C THR A 328 -18.90 -26.85 -29.25
N LYS A 329 -19.61 -26.51 -28.18
CA LYS A 329 -20.45 -25.31 -28.11
C LYS A 329 -19.62 -24.02 -28.12
N LEU A 330 -18.47 -23.99 -27.44
CA LEU A 330 -17.53 -22.87 -27.46
C LEU A 330 -16.92 -22.66 -28.86
N ASN A 331 -16.54 -23.73 -29.55
CA ASN A 331 -16.06 -23.65 -30.93
C ASN A 331 -17.16 -23.16 -31.90
N LEU A 332 -18.40 -23.63 -31.72
CA LEU A 332 -19.55 -23.15 -32.48
C LEU A 332 -19.77 -21.65 -32.24
N LEU A 333 -19.73 -21.21 -30.98
CA LEU A 333 -19.86 -19.81 -30.60
C LEU A 333 -18.79 -18.94 -31.30
N ASN A 334 -17.52 -19.36 -31.23
CA ASN A 334 -16.41 -18.67 -31.90
C ASN A 334 -16.65 -18.53 -33.41
N SER A 335 -17.05 -19.62 -34.07
CA SER A 335 -17.37 -19.63 -35.50
C SER A 335 -18.54 -18.70 -35.84
N GLN A 336 -19.60 -18.68 -35.03
CA GLN A 336 -20.76 -17.82 -35.23
C GLN A 336 -20.40 -16.33 -35.10
N ILE A 337 -19.65 -15.95 -34.07
CA ILE A 337 -19.20 -14.56 -33.87
C ILE A 337 -18.30 -14.13 -35.04
N THR A 338 -17.32 -14.95 -35.40
CA THR A 338 -16.38 -14.67 -36.50
C THR A 338 -17.08 -14.52 -37.84
N SER A 339 -18.17 -15.27 -38.06
CA SER A 339 -18.97 -15.21 -39.30
C SER A 339 -20.07 -14.13 -39.26
N GLY A 340 -20.10 -13.26 -38.24
CA GLY A 340 -21.12 -12.22 -38.09
C GLY A 340 -22.54 -12.72 -37.77
N ARG A 341 -22.69 -14.00 -37.39
CA ARG A 341 -23.98 -14.63 -37.01
C ARG A 341 -24.31 -14.33 -35.55
N TYR A 342 -24.37 -13.05 -35.19
CA TYR A 342 -24.46 -12.60 -33.79
C TYR A 342 -25.71 -13.10 -33.06
N LYS A 343 -26.87 -13.17 -33.72
CA LYS A 343 -28.11 -13.70 -33.11
C LYS A 343 -27.97 -15.18 -32.72
N ASP A 344 -27.34 -15.98 -33.56
CA ASP A 344 -27.11 -17.39 -33.29
C ASP A 344 -26.09 -17.57 -32.17
N ALA A 345 -25.02 -16.78 -32.19
CA ALA A 345 -24.02 -16.73 -31.13
C ALA A 345 -24.65 -16.37 -29.76
N CYS A 346 -25.51 -15.34 -29.69
CA CYS A 346 -26.22 -15.01 -28.46
C CYS A 346 -27.12 -16.16 -27.98
N ASN A 347 -27.81 -16.87 -28.89
CA ASN A 347 -28.60 -18.05 -28.51
C ASN A 347 -27.71 -19.18 -27.97
N THR A 348 -26.58 -19.49 -28.63
CA THR A 348 -25.61 -20.47 -28.15
C THR A 348 -25.10 -20.12 -26.75
N LEU A 349 -24.84 -18.84 -26.48
CA LEU A 349 -24.36 -18.39 -25.17
C LEU A 349 -25.45 -18.44 -24.10
N ASN A 350 -26.57 -17.76 -24.32
CA ASN A 350 -27.62 -17.58 -23.31
C ASN A 350 -28.52 -18.81 -23.12
N LYS A 351 -28.85 -19.55 -24.19
CA LYS A 351 -29.84 -20.63 -24.15
C LYS A 351 -29.22 -22.02 -24.14
N ASP A 352 -28.03 -22.18 -24.71
CA ASP A 352 -27.35 -23.47 -24.72
C ASP A 352 -26.32 -23.54 -23.59
N LEU A 353 -25.28 -22.69 -23.61
CA LEU A 353 -24.16 -22.77 -22.67
C LEU A 353 -24.59 -22.47 -21.23
N LEU A 354 -25.04 -21.24 -20.94
CA LEU A 354 -25.36 -20.82 -19.56
C LEU A 354 -26.44 -21.73 -18.92
N VAL A 355 -27.53 -22.00 -19.63
CA VAL A 355 -28.60 -22.89 -19.14
C VAL A 355 -28.09 -24.32 -18.90
N THR A 356 -27.22 -24.84 -19.76
CA THR A 356 -26.67 -26.19 -19.55
C THR A 356 -25.72 -26.23 -18.37
N ILE A 357 -24.88 -25.20 -18.19
CA ILE A 357 -23.97 -25.09 -17.04
C ILE A 357 -24.75 -25.11 -15.73
N ASP A 358 -25.81 -24.30 -15.61
CA ASP A 358 -26.65 -24.25 -14.41
C ASP A 358 -27.32 -25.60 -14.14
N LYS A 359 -27.85 -26.25 -15.19
CA LYS A 359 -28.45 -27.58 -15.09
C LYS A 359 -27.43 -28.65 -14.70
N ASP A 360 -26.25 -28.62 -15.29
CA ASP A 360 -25.20 -29.62 -15.07
C ASP A 360 -24.62 -29.52 -13.65
N LEU A 361 -24.65 -28.33 -13.02
CA LEU A 361 -24.36 -28.17 -11.59
C LEU A 361 -25.40 -28.93 -10.75
N THR A 362 -26.70 -28.73 -11.00
CA THR A 362 -27.77 -29.40 -10.23
C THR A 362 -27.82 -30.92 -10.44
N THR A 363 -27.26 -31.41 -11.54
CA THR A 363 -27.22 -32.84 -11.88
C THR A 363 -25.85 -33.49 -11.63
N ASN A 364 -24.96 -32.80 -10.89
CA ASN A 364 -23.63 -33.27 -10.50
C ASN A 364 -22.73 -33.69 -11.68
N LYS A 365 -22.93 -33.10 -12.86
CA LYS A 365 -22.03 -33.28 -14.01
C LYS A 365 -20.85 -32.33 -13.98
N ILE A 366 -20.99 -31.22 -13.27
CA ILE A 366 -19.89 -30.32 -12.91
C ILE A 366 -19.92 -30.04 -11.42
N THR A 367 -18.76 -29.78 -10.82
CA THR A 367 -18.66 -29.33 -9.42
C THR A 367 -18.88 -27.83 -9.31
N THR A 368 -18.98 -27.31 -8.08
CA THR A 368 -19.05 -25.86 -7.81
C THR A 368 -17.85 -25.11 -8.40
N GLU A 369 -16.65 -25.70 -8.35
CA GLU A 369 -15.42 -25.14 -8.89
C GLU A 369 -15.46 -25.09 -10.42
N GLY A 370 -15.88 -26.20 -11.05
CA GLY A 370 -16.06 -26.26 -12.50
C GLY A 370 -17.10 -25.24 -12.98
N TYR A 371 -18.20 -25.12 -12.24
CA TYR A 371 -19.25 -24.13 -12.48
C TYR A 371 -18.70 -22.70 -12.47
N LYS A 372 -17.88 -22.31 -11.47
CA LYS A 372 -17.33 -20.96 -11.36
C LYS A 372 -16.62 -20.54 -12.65
N PHE A 373 -15.73 -21.36 -13.17
CA PHE A 373 -15.03 -21.01 -14.41
C PHE A 373 -15.94 -21.03 -15.64
N LEU A 374 -16.77 -22.07 -15.81
CA LEU A 374 -17.66 -22.18 -16.96
C LEU A 374 -18.66 -21.02 -17.02
N HIS A 375 -19.33 -20.73 -15.91
CA HIS A 375 -20.36 -19.71 -15.82
C HIS A 375 -19.76 -18.31 -15.98
N TYR A 376 -18.78 -17.92 -15.16
CA TYR A 376 -18.26 -16.55 -15.16
C TYR A 376 -17.53 -16.21 -16.46
N TYR A 377 -16.78 -17.14 -17.06
CA TYR A 377 -16.19 -16.87 -18.38
C TYR A 377 -17.23 -16.73 -19.49
N CYS A 378 -18.35 -17.47 -19.44
CA CYS A 378 -19.46 -17.24 -20.37
C CYS A 378 -20.07 -15.83 -20.18
N VAL A 379 -20.17 -15.36 -18.94
CA VAL A 379 -20.58 -13.98 -18.64
C VAL A 379 -19.57 -12.97 -19.20
N TYR A 380 -18.27 -13.18 -19.02
CA TYR A 380 -17.25 -12.28 -19.58
C TYR A 380 -17.28 -12.26 -21.13
N ILE A 381 -17.49 -13.39 -21.78
CA ILE A 381 -17.68 -13.46 -23.24
C ILE A 381 -18.93 -12.67 -23.67
N LYS A 382 -20.00 -12.71 -22.87
CA LYS A 382 -21.23 -11.95 -23.11
C LYS A 382 -21.00 -10.44 -23.01
N GLU A 383 -20.17 -9.99 -22.06
CA GLU A 383 -19.82 -8.59 -21.85
C GLU A 383 -18.94 -8.04 -22.98
N GLU A 384 -17.98 -8.84 -23.45
CA GLU A 384 -17.06 -8.47 -24.55
C GLU A 384 -17.64 -8.74 -25.94
N PHE A 385 -18.94 -9.00 -26.02
CA PHE A 385 -19.58 -9.47 -27.24
C PHE A 385 -19.60 -8.37 -28.33
N PRO A 386 -19.08 -8.62 -29.55
CA PRO A 386 -18.85 -7.57 -30.55
C PRO A 386 -20.09 -7.19 -31.38
N GLY A 387 -21.28 -7.67 -31.01
CA GLY A 387 -22.51 -7.52 -31.80
C GLY A 387 -23.20 -6.15 -31.62
N PRO A 388 -24.04 -5.72 -32.59
CA PRO A 388 -24.73 -4.43 -32.57
C PRO A 388 -25.81 -4.29 -31.48
N LEU A 389 -26.17 -5.40 -30.84
CA LEU A 389 -27.07 -5.45 -29.69
C LEU A 389 -26.39 -6.28 -28.60
N PRO A 390 -26.42 -5.83 -27.33
CA PRO A 390 -25.99 -6.68 -26.22
C PRO A 390 -26.83 -7.96 -26.24
N CYS A 391 -26.20 -9.11 -26.00
CA CYS A 391 -26.90 -10.40 -25.89
C CYS A 391 -27.76 -10.43 -24.61
N LEU A 392 -28.78 -9.56 -24.49
CA LEU A 392 -29.66 -9.47 -23.34
C LEU A 392 -30.40 -10.80 -23.11
#